data_AF-A0A8J7L1E7-F1
#
_entry.id   AF-A0A8J7L1E7-F1
#
_cell.length_a   1.000
_cell.length_b   1.000
_cell.length_c   1.000
_cell.angle_alpha   90.00
_cell.angle_beta   90.00
_cell.angle_gamma   90.00
#
_symmetry.space_group_name_H-M   'P 1'
#
loop_
_entity.id
_entity.type
_entity.pdbx_description
1 polymer ?
#
loop_
_entity_poly.entity_id
_entity_poly.type
_entity_poly.pdbx_seq_one_letter_code
_entity_poly.pdbx_strand_id
1 'polypeptide(L)'
;MQYVPITPDPENAHFHSGPANYDVISIQSQVVYGCVGNSIAVPALSQHGLRVALVPTVILSNMPHYPSCYGGKIPVEWFEGFLQGLLERGHWHMRELSSLAILARSHWCRRWLPG
;
A
#
# COMPACT_ATOMS: atom_id res chain seq x y z
N MET A 1 -13.19 11.10 -10.73
CA MET A 1 -12.40 12.11 -10.00
C MET A 1 -11.04 12.17 -10.67
N GLN A 2 -10.58 13.37 -11.04
CA GLN A 2 -9.25 13.57 -11.61
C GLN A 2 -8.24 13.55 -10.45
N TYR A 3 -7.10 12.89 -10.63
CA TYR A 3 -6.00 12.96 -9.66
C TYR A 3 -5.47 14.39 -9.60
N VAL A 4 -5.49 14.97 -8.39
CA VAL A 4 -4.84 16.25 -8.10
C VAL A 4 -3.65 15.93 -7.21
N PRO A 5 -2.41 16.10 -7.69
CA PRO A 5 -1.23 15.92 -6.86
C PRO A 5 -1.31 16.84 -5.65
N ILE A 6 -1.04 16.29 -4.47
CA ILE A 6 -0.89 17.11 -3.27
C ILE A 6 0.46 17.79 -3.39
N THR A 7 0.47 19.10 -3.62
CA THR A 7 1.68 19.91 -3.45
C THR A 7 2.03 19.94 -1.96
N PRO A 8 3.26 19.54 -1.58
CA PRO A 8 3.71 19.68 -0.20
C PRO A 8 3.55 21.12 0.24
N ASP A 9 3.00 21.32 1.43
CA ASP A 9 2.95 22.65 2.05
C ASP A 9 4.40 23.12 2.31
N PRO A 10 4.83 24.27 1.78
CA PRO A 10 6.18 24.79 1.99
C PRO A 10 6.50 25.03 3.47
N GLU A 11 5.51 25.28 4.34
CA GLU A 11 5.73 25.44 5.77
C GLU A 11 6.18 24.12 6.44
N ASN A 12 5.78 22.97 5.88
CA ASN A 12 6.18 21.66 6.39
C ASN A 12 7.61 21.26 6.01
N ALA A 13 8.30 22.03 5.15
CA ALA A 13 9.69 21.75 4.75
C ALA A 13 10.67 21.82 5.93
N HIS A 14 10.33 22.53 7.00
CA HIS A 14 11.16 22.67 8.20
C HIS A 14 11.06 21.47 9.16
N PHE A 15 10.05 20.59 9.02
CA PHE A 15 9.97 19.35 9.78
C PHE A 15 10.94 18.31 9.23
N HIS A 16 12.22 18.44 9.59
CA HIS A 16 13.27 17.47 9.26
C HIS A 16 13.31 16.33 10.30
N SER A 17 12.33 15.43 10.23
CA SER A 17 12.64 14.04 10.59
C SER A 17 13.41 13.44 9.42
N GLY A 18 14.67 13.05 9.62
CA GLY A 18 15.45 12.34 8.60
C GLY A 18 14.68 11.13 8.05
N PRO A 19 15.01 10.63 6.85
CA PRO A 19 14.23 9.58 6.19
C PRO A 19 14.03 8.40 7.14
N ALA A 20 12.75 8.03 7.37
CA ALA A 20 12.41 6.89 8.17
C ALA A 20 12.91 5.63 7.45
N ASN A 21 13.94 4.98 7.98
CA ASN A 21 14.47 3.75 7.38
C ASN A 21 13.43 2.64 7.52
N TYR A 22 13.09 1.97 6.43
CA TYR A 22 12.23 0.81 6.40
C TYR A 22 13.02 -0.43 6.00
N ASP A 23 12.67 -1.57 6.58
CA ASP A 23 13.34 -2.85 6.33
C ASP A 23 12.55 -3.70 5.30
N VAL A 24 11.24 -3.49 5.21
CA VAL A 24 10.31 -4.22 4.31
C VAL A 24 9.30 -3.27 3.65
N ILE A 25 9.02 -3.47 2.37
CA ILE A 25 7.83 -2.90 1.70
C ILE A 25 6.77 -3.99 1.59
N SER A 26 5.60 -3.75 2.18
CA SER A 26 4.44 -4.64 2.07
C SER A 26 3.45 -4.09 1.04
N ILE A 27 3.39 -4.74 -0.14
CA ILE A 27 2.51 -4.36 -1.25
C ILE A 27 1.35 -5.36 -1.33
N GLN A 28 0.21 -5.05 -0.70
CA GLN A 28 -0.90 -5.98 -0.51
C GLN A 28 -2.25 -5.25 -0.44
N SER A 29 -3.34 -5.97 -0.18
CA SER A 29 -4.64 -5.37 0.13
C SER A 29 -4.67 -4.79 1.55
N GLN A 30 -5.58 -3.86 1.83
CA GLN A 30 -5.77 -3.32 3.18
C GLN A 30 -7.26 -3.25 3.53
N VAL A 31 -7.58 -3.61 4.77
CA VAL A 31 -8.94 -3.50 5.33
C VAL A 31 -8.96 -2.61 6.56
N VAL A 32 -10.04 -1.85 6.76
CA VAL A 32 -10.27 -1.08 8.00
C VAL A 32 -10.70 -2.01 9.14
N TYR A 33 -11.59 -2.96 8.85
CA TYR A 33 -12.09 -3.97 9.79
C TYR A 33 -11.75 -5.38 9.29
N GLY A 34 -10.87 -6.06 10.04
CA GLY A 34 -10.40 -7.42 9.77
C GLY A 34 -8.88 -7.56 9.73
N CYS A 35 -8.41 -8.80 9.67
CA CYS A 35 -6.99 -9.15 9.77
C CYS A 35 -6.50 -9.84 8.47
N VAL A 36 -6.54 -9.12 7.34
CA VAL A 36 -6.02 -9.61 6.05
C VAL A 36 -5.13 -8.60 5.36
N GLY A 37 -4.24 -9.07 4.49
CA GLY A 37 -3.28 -8.23 3.76
C GLY A 37 -2.40 -7.43 4.72
N ASN A 38 -2.20 -6.15 4.41
CA ASN A 38 -1.41 -5.23 5.23
C ASN A 38 -1.91 -5.14 6.69
N SER A 39 -3.22 -5.33 6.92
CA SER A 39 -3.82 -5.25 8.26
C SER A 39 -3.37 -6.38 9.21
N ILE A 40 -2.81 -7.48 8.68
CA ILE A 40 -2.15 -8.53 9.48
C ILE A 40 -0.64 -8.59 9.24
N ALA A 41 -0.17 -8.33 8.02
CA ALA A 41 1.24 -8.39 7.67
C ALA A 41 2.07 -7.34 8.42
N VAL A 42 1.58 -6.10 8.51
CA VAL A 42 2.32 -5.01 9.17
C VAL A 42 2.50 -5.29 10.67
N PRO A 43 1.44 -5.59 11.46
CA PRO A 43 1.62 -5.95 12.87
C PRO A 43 2.56 -7.15 13.07
N ALA A 44 2.44 -8.21 12.27
CA ALA A 44 3.28 -9.40 12.40
C ALA A 44 4.77 -9.09 12.14
N LEU A 45 5.07 -8.38 11.06
CA LEU A 45 6.44 -7.96 10.74
C LEU A 45 7.00 -7.00 11.80
N SER A 46 6.20 -6.07 12.30
CA SER A 46 6.60 -5.16 13.38
C SER A 46 6.84 -5.88 14.71
N GLN A 47 6.08 -6.94 15.02
CA GLN A 47 6.36 -7.82 16.17
C GLN A 47 7.70 -8.54 16.05
N HIS A 48 8.19 -8.76 14.83
CA HIS A 48 9.54 -9.26 14.55
C HIS A 48 10.62 -8.17 14.49
N GLY A 49 10.31 -6.93 14.91
CA GLY A 49 11.26 -5.83 14.97
C GLY A 49 11.55 -5.17 13.62
N LEU A 50 10.78 -5.48 12.57
CA LEU A 50 10.94 -4.89 11.24
C LEU A 50 10.11 -3.61 11.12
N ARG A 51 10.71 -2.57 10.55
CA ARG A 51 10.00 -1.35 10.13
C ARG A 51 9.43 -1.59 8.74
N VAL A 52 8.13 -1.41 8.59
CA VAL A 52 7.41 -1.76 7.36
C VAL A 52 6.82 -0.52 6.72
N ALA A 53 7.18 -0.28 5.46
CA ALA A 53 6.43 0.62 4.59
C ALA A 53 5.27 -0.17 3.98
N LEU A 54 4.05 0.33 4.07
CA LEU A 54 2.88 -0.30 3.47
C LEU A 54 2.47 0.44 2.20
N VAL A 55 2.18 -0.30 1.13
CA VAL A 55 1.65 0.22 -0.13
C VAL A 55 0.38 -0.57 -0.47
N PRO A 56 -0.81 0.02 -0.30
CA PRO A 56 -2.05 -0.70 -0.55
C PRO A 56 -2.33 -0.83 -2.06
N THR A 57 -2.84 -1.98 -2.48
CA THR A 57 -3.37 -2.22 -3.84
C THR A 57 -4.87 -1.99 -3.91
N VAL A 58 -5.56 -2.25 -2.80
CA VAL A 58 -6.98 -1.93 -2.55
C VAL A 58 -7.11 -1.48 -1.10
N ILE A 59 -8.05 -0.58 -0.83
CA ILE A 59 -8.48 -0.24 0.54
C ILE A 59 -9.97 -0.54 0.64
N LEU A 60 -10.34 -1.44 1.53
CA LEU A 60 -11.72 -1.83 1.79
C LEU A 60 -12.11 -1.57 3.25
N SER A 61 -13.39 -1.29 3.49
CA SER A 61 -13.96 -1.24 4.83
C SER A 61 -13.79 -2.56 5.59
N ASN A 62 -14.04 -3.68 4.93
CA ASN A 62 -13.94 -5.03 5.48
C ASN A 62 -13.79 -6.06 4.34
N MET A 63 -13.68 -7.33 4.69
CA MET A 63 -13.63 -8.40 3.68
C MET A 63 -14.98 -8.54 2.93
N PRO A 64 -15.00 -8.93 1.65
CA PRO A 64 -16.24 -9.07 0.85
C PRO A 64 -17.16 -10.24 1.24
N HIS A 65 -16.92 -10.91 2.36
CA HIS A 65 -17.84 -11.93 2.89
C HIS A 65 -18.89 -11.36 3.86
N TYR A 66 -18.77 -10.08 4.23
CA TYR A 66 -19.79 -9.38 5.01
C TYR A 66 -20.95 -8.92 4.13
N PRO A 67 -22.14 -8.66 4.69
CA PRO A 67 -23.31 -8.18 3.92
C PRO A 67 -23.09 -6.87 3.16
N SER A 68 -22.18 -6.02 3.65
CA SER A 68 -21.75 -4.80 2.97
C SER A 68 -20.24 -4.73 2.88
N CYS A 69 -19.73 -4.15 1.81
CA CYS A 69 -18.30 -3.84 1.65
C CYS A 69 -18.16 -2.58 0.80
N TYR A 70 -17.48 -1.58 1.35
CA TYR A 70 -17.14 -0.30 0.72
C TYR A 70 -15.64 -0.20 0.47
N GLY A 71 -15.26 0.70 -0.43
CA GLY A 71 -13.87 0.94 -0.82
C GLY A 71 -13.60 0.50 -2.25
N GLY A 72 -12.34 0.33 -2.60
CA GLY A 72 -11.97 -0.02 -3.97
C GLY A 72 -10.48 -0.15 -4.21
N LYS A 73 -10.15 -0.29 -5.50
CA LYS A 73 -8.77 -0.29 -5.97
C LYS A 73 -8.15 1.08 -5.78
N ILE A 74 -6.88 1.09 -5.39
CA ILE A 74 -6.08 2.31 -5.45
C ILE A 74 -5.92 2.70 -6.93
N PRO A 75 -6.18 3.98 -7.30
CA PRO A 75 -5.90 4.47 -8.65
C PRO A 75 -4.44 4.26 -9.03
N VAL A 76 -4.16 3.96 -10.30
CA VAL A 76 -2.79 3.63 -10.74
C VAL A 76 -1.83 4.79 -10.50
N GLU A 77 -2.28 6.02 -10.68
CA GLU A 77 -1.51 7.23 -10.49
C GLU A 77 -1.11 7.43 -9.02
N TRP A 78 -1.97 6.99 -8.10
CA TRP A 78 -1.69 7.04 -6.66
C TRP A 78 -0.68 5.97 -6.29
N PHE A 79 -0.86 4.75 -6.83
CA PHE A 79 0.05 3.64 -6.58
C PHE A 79 1.46 3.95 -7.06
N GLU A 80 1.60 4.49 -8.28
CA GLU A 80 2.88 4.96 -8.81
C GLU A 80 3.47 6.09 -7.96
N GLY A 81 2.64 7.05 -7.54
CA GLY A 81 3.06 8.12 -6.64
C GLY A 81 3.58 7.63 -5.29
N PHE A 82 2.99 6.56 -4.73
CA PHE A 82 3.47 5.95 -3.48
C PHE A 82 4.86 5.32 -3.65
N LEU A 83 5.08 4.59 -4.75
CA LEU A 83 6.38 3.98 -5.04
C LEU A 83 7.44 5.04 -5.33
N GLN A 84 7.10 6.04 -6.14
CA GLN A 84 7.99 7.15 -6.45
C GLN A 84 8.40 7.92 -5.17
N GLY A 85 7.44 8.20 -4.29
CA GLY A 85 7.72 8.86 -3.02
C GLY A 85 8.62 8.06 -2.08
N LEU A 86 8.63 6.72 -2.18
CA LEU A 86 9.58 5.85 -1.47
C LEU A 86 10.98 5.89 -2.11
N LEU A 87 11.05 5.85 -3.45
CA LEU A 87 12.31 5.91 -4.20
C LEU A 87 13.07 7.23 -3.94
N GLU A 88 12.38 8.35 -3.97
CA GLU A 88 12.95 9.69 -3.72
C GLU A 88 13.55 9.86 -2.33
N ARG A 89 13.14 9.02 -1.37
CA ARG A 89 13.61 9.05 0.03
C ARG A 89 14.74 8.05 0.31
N GLY A 90 15.26 7.39 -0.72
CA GLY A 90 16.54 6.68 -0.65
C GLY A 90 16.48 5.22 -0.20
N HIS A 91 15.37 4.52 -0.40
CA HIS A 91 15.22 3.14 0.07
C HIS A 91 15.66 2.07 -0.95
N TRP A 92 16.97 1.95 -1.18
CA TRP A 92 17.54 1.07 -2.22
C TRP A 92 17.93 -0.35 -1.75
N HIS A 93 17.79 -0.67 -0.45
CA HIS A 93 18.24 -1.95 0.14
C HIS A 93 17.09 -2.83 0.67
N MET A 94 15.85 -2.55 0.27
CA MET A 94 14.68 -3.19 0.85
C MET A 94 14.40 -4.58 0.25
N ARG A 95 13.92 -5.50 1.09
CA ARG A 95 13.35 -6.77 0.63
C ARG A 95 11.87 -6.54 0.37
N GLU A 96 11.43 -6.74 -0.87
CA GLU A 96 10.02 -6.72 -1.23
C GLU A 96 9.33 -7.98 -0.71
N LEU A 97 8.23 -7.81 0.04
CA LEU A 97 7.28 -8.88 0.33
C LEU A 97 5.95 -8.54 -0.34
N SER A 98 5.88 -8.78 -1.65
CA SER A 98 4.61 -8.79 -2.36
C SER A 98 3.94 -10.13 -2.14
N SER A 99 2.76 -10.11 -1.54
CA SER A 99 1.82 -11.20 -1.73
C SER A 99 0.72 -10.65 -2.63
N LEU A 100 0.55 -11.25 -3.81
CA LEU A 100 -0.70 -11.16 -4.58
C LEU A 100 -1.78 -11.95 -3.81
N ALA A 101 -2.03 -11.60 -2.55
CA ALA A 101 -2.88 -12.37 -1.66
C ALA A 101 -4.35 -11.96 -1.82
N ILE A 102 -5.07 -12.81 -2.55
CA ILE A 102 -6.42 -13.28 -2.23
C ILE A 102 -7.47 -12.17 -2.03
N LEU A 103 -7.63 -11.31 -3.04
CA LEU A 103 -8.93 -10.87 -3.59
C LEU A 103 -8.83 -10.56 -5.10
N ALA A 104 -7.71 -10.92 -5.75
CA ALA A 104 -7.52 -10.85 -7.20
C ALA A 104 -8.04 -12.10 -7.94
N ARG A 105 -8.93 -12.91 -7.34
CA ARG A 105 -9.61 -14.06 -7.98
C ARG A 105 -11.08 -13.81 -8.29
N SER A 106 -11.42 -12.63 -8.79
CA SER A 106 -12.67 -12.42 -9.52
C SER A 106 -12.31 -11.82 -10.87
N HIS A 107 -12.39 -12.62 -11.94
CA HIS A 107 -12.45 -12.35 -13.41
C HIS A 107 -11.88 -11.05 -14.06
N TRP A 108 -11.67 -9.95 -13.34
CA TRP A 108 -11.17 -8.65 -13.78
C TRP A 108 -9.70 -8.61 -14.25
N CYS A 109 -8.84 -9.55 -13.82
CA CYS A 109 -7.42 -9.55 -14.20
C CYS A 109 -7.17 -10.11 -15.61
N ARG A 110 -8.15 -10.77 -16.24
CA ARG A 110 -7.99 -11.41 -17.55
C ARG A 110 -7.98 -10.43 -18.74
N ARG A 111 -8.09 -9.11 -18.49
CA ARG A 111 -8.11 -8.07 -19.53
C ARG A 111 -6.76 -7.37 -19.76
N TRP A 112 -5.75 -7.58 -18.90
CA TRP A 112 -4.52 -6.78 -18.94
C TRP A 112 -3.21 -7.59 -18.93
N LEU A 113 -3.27 -8.88 -19.24
CA LEU A 113 -2.08 -9.64 -19.62
C LEU A 113 -2.24 -10.03 -21.10
N PRO A 114 -1.29 -9.67 -22.00
CA PRO A 114 -1.30 -10.22 -23.33
C PRO A 114 -1.13 -11.75 -23.22
N GLY A 115 -1.73 -12.46 -24.18
CA GLY A 115 -1.48 -13.89 -24.34
C GLY A 115 -0.02 -14.19 -24.62
#